data_AF-A0A7H8SBF3-F1
#
_entry.id   AF-A0A7H8SBF3-F1
#
_cell.length_a   1.000
_cell.length_b   1.000
_cell.length_c   1.000
_cell.angle_alpha   90.00
_cell.angle_beta   90.00
_cell.angle_gamma   90.00
#
_symmetry.space_group_name_H-M   'P 1'
#
loop_
_entity.id
_entity.type
_entity.pdbx_description
1 polymer ?
#
loop_
_entity_poly.entity_id
_entity_poly.type
_entity_poly.pdbx_seq_one_letter_code
_entity_poly.pdbx_strand_id
1 'polypeptide(L)'
;MGTDKKKFIGLAKSMKQLDFSGKLADIQCDSLIVCGEKDFANKRASRHLSKYIKGARSVIIQDAGHELNKDSASKLSVIITDFWNNNDHKTKRQCFNLTNPLQRKIAPLFSRWVRAIFLRLDTANPLSRMGIYHTTFSQ
;
A
#
# COMPACT_ATOMS: atom_id res chain seq x y z
N MET A 1 -29.60 0.33 1.58
CA MET A 1 -29.61 0.26 0.10
C MET A 1 -28.47 -0.65 -0.32
N GLY A 2 -28.75 -1.93 -0.58
CA GLY A 2 -27.75 -2.89 -1.06
C GLY A 2 -27.66 -2.83 -2.59
N THR A 3 -26.48 -3.06 -3.15
CA THR A 3 -26.28 -3.19 -4.59
C THR A 3 -27.04 -4.42 -5.11
N ASP A 4 -27.83 -4.23 -6.16
CA ASP A 4 -28.54 -5.33 -6.82
C ASP A 4 -27.53 -6.39 -7.29
N LYS A 5 -27.78 -7.67 -6.98
CA LYS A 5 -26.94 -8.82 -7.35
C LYS A 5 -26.58 -8.81 -8.84
N LYS A 6 -27.53 -8.45 -9.71
CA LYS A 6 -27.28 -8.37 -11.16
C LYS A 6 -26.28 -7.28 -11.51
N LYS A 7 -26.38 -6.11 -10.84
CA LYS A 7 -25.45 -5.00 -11.04
C LYS A 7 -24.06 -5.34 -10.54
N PHE A 8 -23.95 -6.03 -9.39
CA PHE A 8 -22.66 -6.48 -8.86
C PHE A 8 -21.98 -7.52 -9.77
N ILE A 9 -22.73 -8.51 -10.27
CA ILE A 9 -22.22 -9.48 -11.23
C ILE A 9 -21.80 -8.79 -12.54
N GLY A 10 -22.59 -7.83 -13.02
CA GLY A 10 -22.25 -7.03 -14.20
C GLY A 10 -20.92 -6.30 -14.04
N LEU A 11 -20.69 -5.66 -12.89
CA LEU A 11 -19.44 -4.98 -12.57
C LEU A 11 -18.25 -5.96 -12.48
N ALA A 12 -18.41 -7.09 -11.78
CA ALA A 12 -17.34 -8.08 -11.67
C ALA A 12 -16.94 -8.65 -13.04
N LYS A 13 -17.92 -8.85 -13.94
CA LYS A 13 -17.67 -9.29 -15.32
C LYS A 13 -16.93 -8.24 -16.14
N SER A 14 -17.24 -6.96 -16.01
CA SER A 14 -16.52 -5.92 -16.74
C SER A 14 -15.07 -5.78 -16.26
N MET A 15 -14.83 -5.92 -14.95
CA MET A 15 -13.47 -5.91 -14.40
C MET A 15 -12.60 -7.06 -14.94
N LYS A 16 -13.18 -8.23 -15.21
CA LYS A 16 -12.47 -9.38 -15.79
C LYS A 16 -11.89 -9.09 -17.18
N GLN A 17 -12.48 -8.15 -17.92
CA GLN A 17 -12.06 -7.80 -19.28
C GLN A 17 -11.00 -6.68 -19.32
N LEU A 18 -10.59 -6.14 -18.17
CA LEU A 18 -9.56 -5.11 -18.12
C LEU A 18 -8.18 -5.72 -18.35
N ASP A 19 -7.53 -5.28 -19.43
CA ASP A 19 -6.12 -5.58 -19.71
C ASP A 19 -5.31 -4.28 -19.72
N PHE A 20 -4.36 -4.19 -18.78
CA PHE A 20 -3.46 -3.06 -18.63
C PHE A 20 -2.05 -3.36 -19.13
N SER A 21 -1.76 -4.57 -19.61
CA SER A 21 -0.42 -5.04 -19.97
C SER A 21 0.32 -4.08 -20.91
N GLY A 22 -0.37 -3.58 -21.94
CA GLY A 22 0.18 -2.61 -22.91
C GLY A 22 0.42 -1.20 -22.36
N LYS A 23 -0.08 -0.87 -21.15
CA LYS A 23 0.04 0.45 -20.51
C LYS A 23 0.90 0.42 -19.24
N LEU A 24 1.39 -0.74 -18.82
CA LEU A 24 2.19 -0.85 -17.59
C LEU A 24 3.50 -0.05 -17.67
N ALA A 25 4.09 0.06 -18.86
CA ALA A 25 5.29 0.83 -19.10
C ALA A 25 5.07 2.35 -18.97
N ASP A 26 3.82 2.81 -19.09
CA ASP A 26 3.44 4.23 -18.98
C ASP A 26 3.37 4.70 -17.51
N ILE A 27 3.45 3.77 -16.55
CA ILE A 27 3.46 4.09 -15.12
C ILE A 27 4.83 4.67 -14.77
N GLN A 28 4.87 5.98 -14.57
CA GLN A 28 6.10 6.73 -14.27
C GLN A 28 6.35 6.95 -12.77
N CYS A 29 5.35 6.73 -11.91
CA CYS A 29 5.51 6.91 -10.48
C CYS A 29 6.26 5.74 -9.86
N ASP A 30 7.00 6.04 -8.78
CA ASP A 30 7.57 5.00 -7.94
C ASP A 30 6.46 4.05 -7.50
N SER A 31 6.69 2.76 -7.75
CA SER A 31 5.68 1.72 -7.55
C SER A 31 6.22 0.61 -6.65
N LEU A 32 5.41 0.17 -5.70
CA LEU A 32 5.68 -0.97 -4.84
C LEU A 32 4.65 -2.06 -5.12
N ILE A 33 5.13 -3.26 -5.40
CA ILE A 33 4.32 -4.45 -5.62
C ILE A 33 4.57 -5.38 -4.45
N VAL A 34 3.53 -5.65 -3.66
CA VAL A 34 3.60 -6.56 -2.50
C VAL A 34 2.72 -7.77 -2.77
N CYS A 35 3.23 -8.97 -2.46
CA CYS A 35 2.48 -10.21 -2.61
C CYS A 35 2.81 -11.17 -1.45
N GLY A 36 1.82 -11.93 -0.99
CA GLY A 36 2.04 -12.98 0.00
C GLY A 36 2.70 -14.21 -0.63
N GLU A 37 3.56 -14.87 0.12
CA GLU A 37 4.17 -16.12 -0.31
C GLU A 37 3.13 -17.24 -0.54
N LYS A 38 1.96 -17.20 0.09
CA LYS A 38 0.90 -18.20 -0.09
C LYS A 38 -0.19 -17.73 -1.09
N ASP A 39 -0.08 -16.53 -1.65
CA ASP A 39 -1.00 -16.02 -2.69
C ASP A 39 -0.63 -16.57 -4.09
N PHE A 40 -0.91 -17.86 -4.30
CA PHE A 40 -0.64 -18.51 -5.58
C PHE A 40 -1.44 -17.92 -6.75
N ALA A 41 -2.62 -17.38 -6.48
CA ALA A 41 -3.49 -16.79 -7.51
C ALA A 41 -2.86 -15.53 -8.13
N ASN A 42 -2.22 -14.68 -7.30
CA ASN A 42 -1.69 -13.40 -7.77
C ASN A 42 -0.16 -13.37 -7.95
N LYS A 43 0.59 -14.38 -7.48
CA LYS A 43 2.06 -14.45 -7.63
C LYS A 43 2.55 -14.18 -9.06
N ARG A 44 1.91 -14.79 -10.07
CA ARG A 44 2.28 -14.59 -11.47
C ARG A 44 2.03 -13.14 -11.91
N ALA A 45 0.90 -12.57 -11.51
CA ALA A 45 0.55 -11.18 -11.81
C ALA A 45 1.52 -10.21 -11.13
N SER A 46 1.88 -10.41 -9.87
CA SER A 46 2.84 -9.58 -9.15
C SER A 46 4.21 -9.54 -9.82
N ARG A 47 4.73 -10.70 -10.27
CA ARG A 47 5.99 -10.77 -11.05
C ARG A 47 5.87 -10.08 -12.40
N HIS A 48 4.71 -10.19 -13.04
CA HIS A 48 4.46 -9.51 -14.31
C HIS A 48 4.48 -8.00 -14.12
N LEU A 49 3.73 -7.48 -13.15
CA LEU A 49 3.72 -6.05 -12.82
C LEU A 49 5.14 -5.52 -12.54
N SER A 50 5.95 -6.26 -11.78
CA SER A 50 7.31 -5.80 -11.42
C SER A 50 8.27 -5.77 -12.61
N LYS A 51 8.02 -6.60 -13.61
CA LYS A 51 8.82 -6.64 -14.84
C LYS A 51 8.49 -5.49 -15.78
N TYR A 52 7.21 -5.11 -15.87
CA TYR A 52 6.74 -4.16 -16.88
C TYR A 52 6.58 -2.73 -16.37
N ILE A 53 6.42 -2.52 -15.06
CA ILE A 53 6.44 -1.18 -14.46
C ILE A 53 7.90 -0.76 -14.22
N LYS A 54 8.30 0.34 -14.86
CA LYS A 54 9.68 0.84 -14.78
C LYS A 54 10.01 1.28 -13.35
N GLY A 55 11.09 0.72 -12.80
CA GLY A 55 11.55 1.09 -11.45
C GLY A 55 10.69 0.55 -10.31
N ALA A 56 9.76 -0.39 -10.60
CA ALA A 56 8.95 -0.99 -9.54
C ALA A 56 9.81 -1.78 -8.55
N ARG A 57 9.57 -1.55 -7.26
CA ARG A 57 10.06 -2.39 -6.17
C ARG A 57 9.09 -3.53 -5.95
N SER A 58 9.58 -4.75 -5.73
CA SER A 58 8.73 -5.91 -5.43
C SER A 58 9.14 -6.59 -4.12
N VAL A 59 8.16 -6.92 -3.27
CA VAL A 59 8.39 -7.61 -2.00
C VAL A 59 7.44 -8.80 -1.88
N ILE A 60 7.99 -9.96 -1.52
CA ILE A 60 7.21 -11.13 -1.13
C ILE A 60 7.21 -11.24 0.39
N ILE A 61 6.03 -11.23 1.01
CA ILE A 61 5.89 -11.40 2.46
C ILE A 61 5.78 -12.90 2.76
N GLN A 62 6.81 -13.42 3.43
CA GLN A 62 6.87 -14.81 3.87
C GLN A 62 5.72 -15.12 4.82
N ASP A 63 5.18 -16.34 4.70
CA ASP A 63 4.06 -16.89 5.47
C ASP A 63 2.69 -16.21 5.30
N ALA A 64 2.56 -15.19 4.45
CA ALA A 64 1.31 -14.47 4.24
C ALA A 64 0.57 -14.95 2.98
N GLY A 65 -0.76 -14.96 3.02
CA GLY A 65 -1.64 -15.29 1.91
C GLY A 65 -2.07 -14.05 1.12
N HIS A 66 -3.30 -14.07 0.62
CA HIS A 66 -3.87 -12.99 -0.19
C HIS A 66 -4.16 -11.74 0.65
N GLU A 67 -4.66 -11.91 1.87
CA GLU A 67 -5.10 -10.82 2.74
C GLU A 67 -3.96 -10.37 3.66
N LEU A 68 -2.92 -9.74 3.09
CA LEU A 68 -1.73 -9.29 3.80
C LEU A 68 -2.02 -8.40 5.03
N ASN A 69 -3.09 -7.62 4.97
CA ASN A 69 -3.56 -6.78 6.07
C ASN A 69 -4.05 -7.58 7.29
N LYS A 70 -4.47 -8.85 7.10
CA LYS A 70 -4.81 -9.77 8.19
C LYS A 70 -3.65 -10.69 8.52
N ASP A 71 -3.04 -11.29 7.49
CA ASP A 71 -2.01 -12.32 7.64
C ASP A 71 -0.69 -11.74 8.18
N SER A 72 -0.37 -10.49 7.86
CA SER A 72 0.92 -9.88 8.25
C SER A 72 0.87 -8.36 8.33
N ALA A 73 -0.09 -7.82 9.09
CA ALA A 73 -0.31 -6.37 9.24
C ALA A 73 0.97 -5.59 9.60
N SER A 74 1.74 -6.09 10.58
CA SER A 74 2.97 -5.43 11.06
C SER A 74 4.09 -5.43 10.00
N LYS A 75 4.27 -6.53 9.26
CA LYS A 75 5.28 -6.56 8.18
C LYS A 75 4.86 -5.64 7.03
N LEU A 76 3.58 -5.68 6.67
CA LEU A 76 3.02 -4.83 5.63
C LEU A 76 3.15 -3.34 5.98
N SER A 77 2.88 -2.95 7.23
CA SER A 77 2.99 -1.56 7.66
C SER A 77 4.43 -1.05 7.56
N VAL A 78 5.41 -1.82 8.01
CA VAL A 78 6.83 -1.45 7.91
C VAL A 78 7.24 -1.24 6.45
N ILE A 79 6.87 -2.16 5.56
CA ILE A 79 7.18 -2.08 4.13
C ILE A 79 6.57 -0.83 3.48
N ILE A 80 5.30 -0.54 3.77
CA ILE A 80 4.59 0.63 3.21
C ILE A 80 5.20 1.93 3.74
N THR A 81 5.48 2.01 5.05
CA THR A 81 6.09 3.19 5.66
C THR A 81 7.50 3.44 5.14
N ASP A 82 8.32 2.40 5.00
CA ASP A 82 9.65 2.52 4.40
C ASP A 82 9.56 3.01 2.94
N PHE A 83 8.67 2.42 2.15
CA PHE A 83 8.45 2.84 0.77
C PHE A 83 8.07 4.33 0.69
N TRP A 84 7.13 4.76 1.54
CA TRP A 84 6.65 6.13 1.57
C TRP A 84 7.74 7.12 1.94
N ASN A 85 8.44 6.88 3.06
CA ASN A 85 9.47 7.78 3.56
C ASN A 85 10.66 7.89 2.59
N ASN A 86 11.02 6.80 1.92
CA ASN A 86 12.13 6.78 0.95
C ASN A 86 11.78 7.49 -0.37
N ASN A 87 10.49 7.67 -0.71
CA ASN A 87 10.06 8.36 -1.93
C ASN A 87 9.80 9.86 -1.72
N ASP A 88 9.73 10.34 -0.47
CA ASP A 88 9.47 11.76 -0.14
C ASP A 88 10.64 12.70 -0.56
N HIS A 89 11.82 12.17 -0.85
CA HIS A 89 12.99 12.97 -1.27
C HIS A 89 13.14 13.18 -2.80
N LYS A 90 12.51 12.36 -3.66
CA LYS A 90 12.62 12.50 -5.13
C LYS A 90 11.36 13.06 -5.80
N THR A 91 10.21 12.99 -5.14
CA THR A 91 8.90 13.09 -5.83
C THR A 91 8.12 14.38 -5.55
N LYS A 92 8.75 15.44 -5.01
CA LYS A 92 8.11 16.76 -4.93
C LYS A 92 8.03 17.50 -6.28
N ARG A 93 8.66 17.00 -7.36
CA ARG A 93 8.77 17.75 -8.64
C ARG A 93 8.02 17.22 -9.85
N GLN A 94 7.33 16.06 -9.82
CA GLN A 94 6.78 15.54 -11.08
C GLN A 94 5.36 14.96 -11.08
N CYS A 95 4.75 14.65 -9.93
CA CYS A 95 3.37 14.12 -9.89
C CYS A 95 2.39 15.06 -9.17
N PHE A 96 2.38 16.35 -9.54
CA PHE A 96 1.27 17.25 -9.20
C PHE A 96 0.82 18.06 -10.42
N ASN A 97 0.84 17.45 -11.61
CA ASN A 97 0.03 17.91 -12.73
C ASN A 97 -1.29 17.11 -12.76
N LEU A 98 -2.09 17.29 -11.70
CA LEU A 98 -3.50 16.93 -11.71
C LEU A 98 -4.26 18.06 -12.40
N THR A 99 -4.45 17.95 -13.72
CA THR A 99 -5.28 18.88 -14.51
C THR A 99 -6.78 18.72 -14.25
N ASN A 100 -7.19 17.94 -13.25
CA ASN A 100 -8.61 17.71 -12.95
C ASN A 100 -9.07 18.48 -11.69
N PRO A 101 -9.96 19.50 -11.82
CA PRO A 101 -10.39 20.35 -10.71
C PRO A 101 -11.21 19.63 -9.62
N LEU A 102 -11.73 18.43 -9.87
CA LEU A 102 -12.49 17.67 -8.86
C LEU A 102 -11.61 17.01 -7.78
N GLN A 103 -10.33 16.73 -8.07
CA GLN A 103 -9.44 16.08 -7.09
C GLN A 103 -8.86 17.05 -6.04
N ARG A 104 -8.86 18.37 -6.32
CA ARG A 104 -8.40 19.39 -5.35
C ARG A 104 -9.27 19.46 -4.08
N LYS A 105 -10.54 19.05 -4.14
CA LYS A 105 -11.45 19.09 -2.97
C LYS A 105 -11.26 17.92 -2.00
N ILE A 106 -10.69 16.79 -2.43
CA ILE A 106 -10.61 15.55 -1.62
C ILE A 106 -9.23 15.39 -0.96
N ALA A 107 -8.19 16.01 -1.50
CA ALA A 107 -6.83 15.98 -0.94
C ALA A 107 -6.71 16.33 0.56
N PRO A 108 -7.40 17.37 1.10
CA PRO A 108 -7.32 17.67 2.53
C PRO A 108 -8.14 16.73 3.43
N LEU A 109 -9.01 15.88 2.85
CA LEU A 109 -9.81 14.91 3.61
C LEU A 109 -9.05 13.59 3.83
N PHE A 110 -8.16 13.20 2.91
CA PHE A 110 -7.38 11.96 3.02
C PHE A 110 -6.28 12.03 4.08
N SER A 111 -5.62 13.19 4.22
CA SER A 111 -4.58 13.40 5.24
C SER A 111 -5.11 13.35 6.67
N ARG A 112 -6.40 13.71 6.88
CA ARG A 112 -7.05 13.69 8.18
C ARG A 112 -7.49 12.28 8.60
N TRP A 113 -7.84 11.43 7.65
CA TRP A 113 -8.19 10.02 7.89
C TRP A 113 -6.98 9.16 8.26
N VAL A 114 -5.84 9.35 7.58
CA VAL A 114 -4.61 8.59 7.88
C VAL A 114 -4.05 8.95 9.27
N ARG A 115 -4.11 10.24 9.68
CA ARG A 115 -3.74 10.64 11.05
C ARG A 115 -4.69 10.10 12.12
N ALA A 116 -5.98 10.00 11.83
CA ALA A 116 -6.97 9.49 12.79
C ALA A 116 -6.84 7.99 13.06
N ILE A 117 -6.37 7.20 12.08
CA ILE A 117 -6.04 5.79 12.27
C ILE A 117 -4.79 5.62 13.14
N PHE A 118 -3.76 6.45 12.92
CA PHE A 118 -2.52 6.41 13.70
C PHE A 118 -2.73 6.80 15.18
N LEU A 119 -3.54 7.84 15.44
CA LEU A 119 -3.86 8.30 16.81
C LEU A 119 -4.77 7.35 17.62
N ARG A 120 -5.45 6.40 16.97
CA ARG A 120 -6.37 5.46 17.65
C ARG A 120 -5.71 4.11 18.00
N LEU A 121 -4.48 3.89 17.54
CA LEU A 121 -3.66 2.72 17.90
C LEU A 121 -2.74 2.97 19.11
N ASP A 122 -2.51 4.24 19.49
CA ASP A 122 -1.68 4.60 20.66
C ASP A 122 -2.43 4.52 22.01
N THR A 123 -3.77 4.50 22.03
CA THR A 123 -4.55 4.48 23.28
C THR A 123 -4.85 3.08 23.82
N ALA A 124 -4.31 2.02 23.20
CA ALA A 124 -4.65 0.64 23.54
C ALA A 124 -3.53 -0.15 24.26
N ASN A 125 -2.49 0.53 24.79
CA ASN A 125 -1.47 -0.17 25.59
C ASN A 125 -0.97 0.67 26.78
N PRO A 126 -1.45 0.45 28.02
CA PRO A 126 -1.01 1.21 29.19
C PRO A 126 0.27 0.69 29.87
N LEU A 127 1.04 -0.24 29.27
CA LEU A 127 2.18 -0.88 29.96
C LEU A 127 3.59 -0.54 29.44
N SER A 128 3.77 0.48 28.61
CA SER A 128 5.11 0.90 28.14
C SER A 128 5.71 2.07 28.92
N ARG A 129 5.10 2.49 30.04
CA ARG A 129 5.52 3.67 30.83
C ARG A 129 6.31 3.28 32.08
N MET A 130 7.40 2.53 31.90
CA MET A 130 8.52 2.37 32.83
C MET A 130 9.64 1.76 31.97
N GLY A 131 10.62 2.50 31.45
CA GLY A 131 11.56 3.26 32.26
C GLY A 131 12.52 2.28 32.93
N ILE A 132 13.58 1.86 32.21
CA ILE A 132 14.98 1.66 32.64
C ILE A 132 15.72 1.01 31.46
N TYR A 133 16.53 1.81 30.77
CA TYR A 133 17.56 1.31 29.86
C TYR A 133 18.75 0.89 30.71
N HIS A 134 19.12 -0.39 30.66
CA HIS A 134 20.43 -0.84 31.11
C HIS A 134 21.42 -0.56 29.98
N THR A 135 22.25 0.46 30.16
CA THR A 135 23.45 0.73 29.34
C THR A 135 24.66 0.55 30.22
N THR A 136 25.40 -0.54 30.02
CA THR A 136 26.78 -0.65 30.49
C THR A 136 27.62 -1.24 29.35
N PHE A 137 28.41 -0.37 28.73
CA PHE A 137 29.57 -0.77 27.93
C PHE A 137 30.74 0.19 28.25
N SER A 138 31.79 -0.39 28.83
CA SER A 138 33.21 0.00 28.80
C SER A 138 33.67 1.34 29.44
N GLN A 139 34.28 1.28 30.63
CA GLN A 139 35.73 1.14 30.87
C GLN A 139 35.96 0.74 32.33
#